data_AF-A0A9X3E811-F1
#
_entry.id   AF-A0A9X3E811-F1
#
_cell.length_a   1.000
_cell.length_b   1.000
_cell.length_c   1.000
_cell.angle_alpha   90.00
_cell.angle_beta   90.00
_cell.angle_gamma   90.00
#
_symmetry.space_group_name_H-M   'P 1'
#
loop_
_entity.id
_entity.type
_entity.pdbx_description
1 polymer ?
#
loop_
_entity_poly.entity_id
_entity_poly.type
_entity_poly.pdbx_seq_one_letter_code
_entity_poly.pdbx_strand_id
1 'polypeptide(L)'
;MAFKIQKIEQLLSDFEGQTAIVLSLDGSVLLSLRSNLSFPSASIIKLLISDYIMTENPEALANKVSLINSDFGLAEDDVWWTKRKLTHFGAGILDILSGNNQTVTVAQLQALMLTISDNWAANALIRYFGMAEINHFASSRYTNTHLRRQFMAQTKLDNETTAADSLSMLKNVLEHSATNYLLTRQQSQYKLPVTFIENTSAPFQELTIFNKTGEGATVDHDAMSIVFDDHQLDVALLTKTIASHRFQRLALFNNISHVLWEEMILF
;
A
#
# COMPACT_ATOMS: atom_id res chain seq x y z
N MET A 1 -19.59 -12.51 -21.07
CA MET A 1 -18.21 -13.02 -21.07
C MET A 1 -17.90 -13.53 -19.67
N ALA A 2 -17.23 -14.68 -19.51
CA ALA A 2 -16.89 -15.20 -18.19
C ALA A 2 -15.42 -14.89 -17.89
N PHE A 3 -15.17 -13.96 -16.97
CA PHE A 3 -13.84 -13.64 -16.48
C PHE A 3 -13.16 -14.95 -16.02
N LYS A 4 -11.95 -15.26 -16.48
CA LYS A 4 -11.23 -16.52 -16.17
C LYS A 4 -10.73 -16.62 -14.73
N ILE A 5 -11.66 -16.62 -13.77
CA ILE A 5 -11.41 -16.75 -12.34
C ILE A 5 -10.71 -18.08 -12.01
N GLN A 6 -11.03 -19.17 -12.72
CA GLN A 6 -10.40 -20.48 -12.44
C GLN A 6 -8.87 -20.47 -12.64
N LYS A 7 -8.34 -19.68 -13.58
CA LYS A 7 -6.89 -19.55 -13.79
C LYS A 7 -6.22 -18.85 -12.60
N ILE A 8 -6.88 -17.83 -12.04
CA ILE A 8 -6.41 -17.13 -10.83
C ILE A 8 -6.48 -18.06 -9.61
N GLU A 9 -7.58 -18.80 -9.44
CA GLU A 9 -7.74 -19.78 -8.35
C GLU A 9 -6.66 -20.87 -8.40
N GLN A 10 -6.35 -21.38 -9.59
CA GLN A 10 -5.27 -22.36 -9.78
C GLN A 10 -3.91 -21.79 -9.37
N LEU A 11 -3.56 -20.59 -9.83
CA LEU A 11 -2.31 -19.91 -9.44
C LEU A 11 -2.20 -19.71 -7.92
N LEU A 12 -3.31 -19.39 -7.25
CA LEU A 12 -3.36 -19.23 -5.79
C LEU A 12 -3.27 -20.57 -5.05
N SER A 13 -3.80 -21.65 -5.62
CA SER A 13 -3.74 -23.01 -5.08
C SER A 13 -2.34 -23.62 -5.19
N ASP A 14 -1.65 -23.39 -6.31
CA ASP A 14 -0.30 -23.92 -6.56
C ASP A 14 0.78 -23.14 -5.81
N PHE A 15 0.43 -22.00 -5.22
CA PHE A 15 1.37 -21.15 -4.51
C PHE A 15 1.76 -21.73 -3.15
N GLU A 16 3.05 -22.02 -2.98
CA GLU A 16 3.62 -22.47 -1.70
C GLU A 16 3.73 -21.31 -0.68
N GLY A 17 2.64 -21.04 0.02
CA GLY A 17 2.54 -20.03 1.06
C GLY A 17 1.11 -19.69 1.45
N GLN A 18 0.95 -18.62 2.22
CA GLN A 18 -0.37 -18.06 2.50
C GLN A 18 -0.68 -16.97 1.49
N THR A 19 -1.90 -16.99 0.96
CA THR A 19 -2.45 -15.93 0.10
C THR A 19 -3.84 -15.53 0.56
N ALA A 20 -4.19 -14.27 0.36
CA ALA A 20 -5.56 -13.79 0.46
C ALA A 20 -5.83 -12.82 -0.70
N ILE A 21 -7.00 -12.93 -1.31
CA ILE A 21 -7.37 -12.07 -2.45
C ILE A 21 -8.82 -11.60 -2.32
N VAL A 22 -9.07 -10.37 -2.75
CA VAL A 22 -10.39 -9.88 -3.16
C VAL A 22 -10.24 -9.30 -4.56
N LEU A 23 -11.12 -9.71 -5.48
CA LEU A 23 -11.20 -9.26 -6.86
C LEU A 23 -12.65 -8.88 -7.14
N SER A 24 -12.88 -7.64 -7.58
CA SER A 24 -14.20 -7.13 -7.96
C SER A 24 -14.14 -6.46 -9.33
N LEU A 25 -15.24 -6.53 -10.06
CA LEU A 25 -15.46 -5.81 -11.31
C LEU A 25 -16.79 -5.07 -11.20
N ASP A 26 -16.79 -3.76 -11.45
CA ASP A 26 -17.96 -2.90 -11.41
C ASP A 26 -18.76 -3.07 -10.10
N GLY A 27 -18.03 -3.13 -8.98
CA GLY A 27 -18.58 -3.34 -7.64
C GLY A 27 -19.02 -4.78 -7.32
N SER A 28 -19.07 -5.67 -8.30
CA SER A 28 -19.43 -7.08 -8.10
C SER A 28 -18.19 -7.91 -7.75
N VAL A 29 -18.21 -8.60 -6.61
CA VAL A 29 -17.11 -9.48 -6.19
C VAL A 29 -17.07 -10.71 -7.08
N LEU A 30 -15.96 -10.91 -7.80
CA LEU A 30 -15.73 -12.06 -8.66
C LEU A 30 -14.98 -13.19 -7.95
N LEU A 31 -14.06 -12.85 -7.04
CA LEU A 31 -13.30 -13.80 -6.23
C LEU A 31 -12.99 -13.20 -4.85
N SER A 32 -13.21 -13.98 -3.80
CA SER A 32 -12.85 -13.64 -2.42
C SER A 32 -12.34 -14.88 -1.72
N LEU A 33 -11.02 -14.97 -1.54
CA LEU A 33 -10.37 -16.12 -0.91
C LEU A 33 -9.61 -15.64 0.32
N ARG A 34 -9.99 -16.17 1.49
CA ARG A 34 -9.36 -15.86 2.79
C ARG A 34 -9.24 -14.35 3.03
N SER A 35 -10.19 -13.57 2.54
CA SER A 35 -10.11 -12.11 2.48
C SER A 35 -9.99 -11.42 3.85
N ASN A 36 -10.47 -12.09 4.91
CA ASN A 36 -10.37 -11.64 6.31
C ASN A 36 -9.17 -12.24 7.09
N LEU A 37 -8.30 -13.02 6.43
CA LEU A 37 -7.10 -13.55 7.07
C LEU A 37 -6.11 -12.41 7.37
N SER A 38 -5.59 -12.38 8.61
CA SER A 38 -4.63 -11.36 9.06
C SER A 38 -3.22 -11.59 8.50
N PHE A 39 -2.59 -10.53 8.01
CA PHE A 39 -1.19 -10.52 7.56
C PHE A 39 -0.42 -9.36 8.20
N PRO A 40 0.90 -9.51 8.44
CA PRO A 40 1.77 -8.36 8.65
C PRO A 40 1.63 -7.38 7.48
N SER A 41 1.11 -6.18 7.73
CA SER A 41 0.65 -5.29 6.68
C SER A 41 1.77 -4.72 5.81
N ALA A 42 3.00 -4.69 6.31
CA ALA A 42 4.07 -3.89 5.74
C ALA A 42 3.59 -2.47 5.43
N SER A 43 3.98 -1.89 4.28
CA SER A 43 3.61 -0.54 3.86
C SER A 43 2.19 -0.37 3.34
N ILE A 44 1.39 -1.43 3.15
CA ILE A 44 0.02 -1.27 2.61
C ILE A 44 -0.90 -0.55 3.61
N ILE A 45 -0.62 -0.67 4.92
CA ILE A 45 -1.34 0.06 6.00
C ILE A 45 -1.18 1.58 5.91
N LYS A 46 -0.29 2.11 5.07
CA LYS A 46 -0.22 3.56 4.82
C LYS A 46 -1.51 4.10 4.20
N LEU A 47 -2.33 3.24 3.58
CA LEU A 47 -3.69 3.59 3.18
C LEU A 47 -4.55 3.98 4.39
N LEU A 48 -4.43 3.30 5.54
CA LEU A 48 -5.14 3.67 6.78
C LEU A 48 -4.80 5.10 7.22
N ILE A 49 -3.52 5.42 7.22
CA ILE A 49 -3.04 6.75 7.64
C ILE A 49 -3.61 7.81 6.69
N SER A 50 -3.58 7.55 5.39
CA SER A 50 -4.14 8.45 4.39
C SER A 50 -5.66 8.60 4.54
N ASP A 51 -6.38 7.51 4.74
CA ASP A 51 -7.83 7.52 4.91
C ASP A 51 -8.25 8.33 6.14
N TYR A 52 -7.57 8.11 7.27
CA TYR A 52 -7.77 8.91 8.48
C TYR A 52 -7.58 10.41 8.21
N ILE A 53 -6.50 10.79 7.50
CA ILE A 53 -6.24 12.19 7.16
C ILE A 53 -7.36 12.76 6.31
N MET A 54 -7.75 12.06 5.24
CA MET A 54 -8.72 12.59 4.29
C MET A 54 -10.14 12.63 4.85
N THR A 55 -10.48 11.72 5.75
CA THR A 55 -11.82 11.59 6.34
C THR A 55 -12.01 12.49 7.56
N GLU A 56 -11.06 12.48 8.50
CA GLU A 56 -11.23 13.12 9.82
C GLU A 56 -10.46 14.44 9.96
N ASN A 57 -9.39 14.66 9.16
CA ASN A 57 -8.50 15.82 9.32
C ASN A 57 -8.04 16.45 7.97
N PRO A 58 -8.92 16.64 6.97
CA PRO A 58 -8.49 17.11 5.64
C PRO A 58 -7.86 18.53 5.67
N GLU A 59 -8.28 19.39 6.58
CA GLU A 59 -7.71 20.73 6.77
C GLU A 59 -6.25 20.68 7.23
N ALA A 60 -5.84 19.60 7.90
CA ALA A 60 -4.47 19.43 8.36
C ALA A 60 -3.46 19.32 7.21
N LEU A 61 -3.91 19.03 5.97
CA LEU A 61 -3.05 18.97 4.78
C LEU A 61 -2.22 20.24 4.58
N ALA A 62 -2.76 21.40 4.93
CA ALA A 62 -2.08 22.69 4.83
C ALA A 62 -1.11 22.97 6.00
N ASN A 63 -1.20 22.20 7.09
CA ASN A 63 -0.39 22.41 8.27
C ASN A 63 1.08 22.11 8.00
N LYS A 64 1.92 22.96 8.58
CA LYS A 64 3.37 22.86 8.51
C LYS A 64 3.89 22.03 9.68
N VAL A 65 4.72 21.05 9.38
CA VAL A 65 5.39 20.16 10.32
C VAL A 65 6.89 20.45 10.24
N SER A 66 7.50 20.72 11.40
CA SER A 66 8.95 20.87 11.52
C SER A 66 9.58 19.49 11.67
N LEU A 67 10.55 19.17 10.81
CA LEU A 67 11.28 17.89 10.86
C LEU A 67 12.44 17.88 11.87
N ILE A 68 12.68 18.99 12.58
CA ILE A 68 13.81 19.18 13.53
C ILE A 68 13.47 18.70 14.93
N ASN A 69 12.20 18.48 15.21
CA ASN A 69 11.80 18.23 16.59
C ASN A 69 12.30 16.85 17.03
N SER A 70 12.90 16.73 18.22
CA SER A 70 13.22 15.45 18.85
C SER A 70 12.01 14.52 18.92
N ASP A 71 10.81 15.11 18.90
CA ASP A 71 9.53 14.42 18.89
C ASP A 71 9.07 13.96 17.49
N PHE A 72 9.69 14.44 16.40
CA PHE A 72 9.21 14.26 15.03
C PHE A 72 10.25 13.87 13.98
N GLY A 73 11.54 13.91 14.29
CA GLY A 73 12.60 13.50 13.38
C GLY A 73 13.96 13.51 14.05
N LEU A 74 14.46 12.31 14.31
CA LEU A 74 15.84 12.01 14.69
C LEU A 74 16.28 12.68 16.01
N ALA A 75 15.89 12.12 17.17
CA ALA A 75 16.72 12.29 18.36
C ALA A 75 18.19 11.96 18.01
N GLU A 76 19.19 12.56 18.67
CA GLU A 76 20.60 12.12 18.51
C GLU A 76 20.73 10.60 18.69
N ASP A 77 19.84 10.00 19.47
CA ASP A 77 19.73 8.56 19.68
C ASP A 77 19.07 7.81 18.52
N ASP A 78 18.20 8.45 17.73
CA ASP A 78 17.59 7.91 16.50
C ASP A 78 18.56 8.00 15.30
N VAL A 79 19.63 8.78 15.41
CA VAL A 79 20.84 8.68 14.58
C VAL A 79 21.64 7.42 14.98
N TRP A 80 20.99 6.25 14.92
CA TRP A 80 21.58 4.91 15.05
C TRP A 80 22.62 4.58 13.96
N TRP A 81 22.89 5.54 13.07
CA TRP A 81 23.74 5.44 11.88
C TRP A 81 25.20 5.14 12.17
N THR A 82 25.72 5.42 13.37
CA THR A 82 27.16 5.23 13.63
C THR A 82 27.56 3.79 13.96
N LYS A 83 26.63 2.83 14.13
CA LYS A 83 26.98 1.48 14.62
C LYS A 83 26.47 0.27 13.84
N ARG A 84 25.67 0.37 12.77
CA ARG A 84 25.23 -0.82 12.01
C ARG A 84 25.39 -0.68 10.51
N LYS A 85 25.96 -1.72 9.91
CA LYS A 85 26.12 -1.93 8.46
C LYS A 85 24.81 -1.64 7.73
N LEU A 86 24.89 -0.68 6.79
CA LEU A 86 23.95 -0.37 5.71
C LEU A 86 23.21 -1.60 5.17
N THR A 87 22.11 -1.96 5.80
CA THR A 87 21.19 -3.03 5.34
C THR A 87 19.76 -2.63 5.68
N HIS A 88 19.35 -1.41 5.35
CA HIS A 88 17.95 -0.99 5.47
C HIS A 88 17.35 -0.82 4.08
N PHE A 89 16.34 -1.64 3.77
CA PHE A 89 15.52 -1.56 2.57
C PHE A 89 14.40 -0.52 2.81
N GLY A 90 14.38 0.55 2.02
CA GLY A 90 13.32 1.56 2.02
C GLY A 90 13.70 2.79 1.19
N ALA A 91 12.75 3.32 0.41
CA ALA A 91 12.92 4.49 -0.45
C ALA A 91 12.68 5.80 0.31
N GLY A 92 13.29 5.95 1.49
CA GLY A 92 13.11 7.13 2.33
C GLY A 92 13.89 8.33 1.80
N ILE A 93 13.25 9.22 1.02
CA ILE A 93 13.91 10.44 0.53
C ILE A 93 13.94 11.52 1.60
N LEU A 94 12.97 11.53 2.54
CA LEU A 94 12.97 12.50 3.64
C LEU A 94 14.20 12.35 4.54
N ASP A 95 14.64 11.12 4.77
CA ASP A 95 15.87 10.83 5.53
C ASP A 95 17.06 11.58 4.91
N ILE A 96 17.20 11.45 3.59
CA ILE A 96 18.27 12.05 2.79
C ILE A 96 18.17 13.59 2.76
N LEU A 97 16.95 14.14 2.72
CA LEU A 97 16.70 15.58 2.59
C LEU A 97 16.66 16.34 3.94
N SER A 98 16.59 15.62 5.07
CA SER A 98 16.35 16.17 6.41
C SER A 98 17.46 17.09 6.97
N GLY A 99 18.59 17.22 6.28
CA GLY A 99 19.79 17.88 6.77
C GLY A 99 19.75 19.41 6.99
N ASN A 100 18.61 20.11 6.89
CA ASN A 100 18.58 21.58 6.98
C ASN A 100 17.24 22.17 7.45
N ASN A 101 16.87 22.00 8.72
CA ASN A 101 15.75 22.75 9.34
C ASN A 101 14.48 22.89 8.47
N GLN A 102 14.06 21.80 7.84
CA GLN A 102 13.01 21.84 6.85
C GLN A 102 11.63 21.83 7.51
N THR A 103 10.80 22.75 7.04
CA THR A 103 9.36 22.71 7.30
C THR A 103 8.69 22.12 6.08
N VAL A 104 7.96 21.01 6.28
CA VAL A 104 7.18 20.34 5.24
C VAL A 104 5.70 20.39 5.59
N THR A 105 4.81 20.27 4.62
CA THR A 105 3.38 20.17 4.91
C THR A 105 2.94 18.74 5.14
N VAL A 106 1.82 18.54 5.84
CA VAL A 106 1.17 17.22 5.95
C VAL A 106 0.86 16.66 4.56
N ALA A 107 0.44 17.49 3.60
CA ALA A 107 0.24 17.07 2.21
C ALA A 107 1.53 16.53 1.56
N GLN A 108 2.68 17.16 1.80
CA GLN A 108 3.97 16.68 1.29
C GLN A 108 4.36 15.34 1.93
N LEU A 109 4.14 15.18 3.24
CA LEU A 109 4.36 13.91 3.93
C LEU A 109 3.45 12.80 3.38
N GLN A 110 2.16 13.09 3.17
CA GLN A 110 1.22 12.14 2.58
C GLN A 110 1.61 11.77 1.15
N ALA A 111 2.06 12.75 0.36
CA ALA A 111 2.55 12.52 -1.00
C ALA A 111 3.73 11.55 -1.02
N LEU A 112 4.73 11.73 -0.15
CA LEU A 112 5.89 10.83 -0.07
C LEU A 112 5.51 9.45 0.46
N MET A 113 4.61 9.40 1.46
CA MET A 113 4.08 8.15 2.00
C MET A 113 3.32 7.33 0.95
N LEU A 114 2.54 7.98 0.08
CA LEU A 114 1.77 7.29 -0.95
C LEU A 114 2.60 6.99 -2.19
N THR A 115 3.35 7.95 -2.75
CA THR A 115 4.00 7.80 -4.07
C THR A 115 5.26 6.93 -4.07
N ILE A 116 6.08 7.03 -3.02
CA ILE A 116 7.36 6.29 -2.91
C ILE A 116 7.43 5.42 -1.64
N SER A 117 6.32 5.33 -0.91
CA SER A 117 6.23 4.57 0.32
C SER A 117 7.26 4.95 1.39
N ASP A 118 7.54 6.25 1.54
CA ASP A 118 8.50 6.75 2.53
C ASP A 118 8.06 6.39 3.96
N ASN A 119 8.92 5.67 4.70
CA ASN A 119 8.65 5.24 6.08
C ASN A 119 8.78 6.39 7.09
N TRP A 120 9.68 7.34 6.83
CA TRP A 120 9.87 8.52 7.68
C TRP A 120 8.68 9.45 7.57
N ALA A 121 8.15 9.63 6.36
CA ALA A 121 6.94 10.41 6.13
C ALA A 121 5.75 9.81 6.90
N ALA A 122 5.56 8.49 6.80
CA ALA A 122 4.52 7.79 7.53
C ALA A 122 4.70 7.92 9.05
N ASN A 123 5.92 7.75 9.57
CA ASN A 123 6.19 7.91 10.99
C ASN A 123 5.95 9.35 11.48
N ALA A 124 6.31 10.37 10.70
CA ALA A 124 6.01 11.76 11.01
C ALA A 124 4.49 12.01 11.10
N LEU A 125 3.72 11.47 10.16
CA LEU A 125 2.25 11.54 10.19
C LEU A 125 1.66 10.80 11.40
N ILE A 126 2.17 9.60 11.73
CA ILE A 126 1.73 8.84 12.91
C ILE A 126 1.97 9.62 14.20
N ARG A 127 3.13 10.28 14.33
CA ARG A 127 3.42 11.11 15.51
C ARG A 127 2.55 12.36 15.53
N TYR A 128 2.18 12.89 14.37
CA TYR A 128 1.50 14.18 14.25
C TYR A 128 0.04 14.05 14.66
N PHE A 129 -0.60 12.99 14.19
CA PHE A 129 -1.99 12.68 14.52
C PHE A 129 -2.15 11.81 15.76
N GLY A 130 -1.11 11.06 16.14
CA GLY A 130 -1.16 10.10 17.23
C GLY A 130 -1.61 8.71 16.77
N MET A 131 -0.85 7.69 17.15
CA MET A 131 -1.17 6.29 16.81
C MET A 131 -2.49 5.82 17.43
N ALA A 132 -2.86 6.34 18.61
CA ALA A 132 -4.11 5.99 19.28
C ALA A 132 -5.33 6.46 18.48
N GLU A 133 -5.32 7.70 17.98
CA GLU A 133 -6.41 8.27 17.17
C GLU A 133 -6.58 7.52 15.85
N ILE A 134 -5.47 7.22 15.17
CA ILE A 134 -5.50 6.44 13.92
C ILE A 134 -6.08 5.04 14.15
N ASN A 135 -5.72 4.36 15.26
CA ASN A 135 -6.31 3.06 15.57
C ASN A 135 -7.78 3.16 16.03
N HIS A 136 -8.16 4.22 16.72
CA HIS A 136 -9.55 4.45 17.09
C HIS A 136 -10.43 4.56 15.85
N PHE A 137 -10.00 5.40 14.89
CA PHE A 137 -10.61 5.49 13.57
C PHE A 137 -10.68 4.12 12.89
N ALA A 138 -9.56 3.37 12.85
CA ALA A 138 -9.50 2.05 12.23
C ALA A 138 -10.52 1.07 12.83
N SER A 139 -10.65 1.05 14.16
CA SER A 139 -11.52 0.10 14.88
C SER A 139 -13.01 0.25 14.57
N SER A 140 -13.42 1.42 14.07
CA SER A 140 -14.80 1.71 13.68
C SER A 140 -15.13 1.37 12.22
N ARG A 141 -14.10 1.20 11.38
CA ARG A 141 -14.22 1.11 9.91
C ARG A 141 -13.66 -0.17 9.30
N TYR A 142 -12.66 -0.77 9.95
CA TYR A 142 -11.91 -1.90 9.43
C TYR A 142 -11.99 -3.07 10.40
N THR A 143 -12.11 -4.27 9.86
CA THR A 143 -12.41 -5.45 10.67
C THR A 143 -11.20 -5.90 11.46
N ASN A 144 -10.02 -5.86 10.85
CA ASN A 144 -8.80 -6.43 11.42
C ASN A 144 -7.56 -5.72 10.85
N THR A 145 -7.52 -4.40 11.04
CA THR A 145 -6.38 -3.55 10.71
C THR A 145 -5.88 -2.82 11.95
N HIS A 146 -4.60 -2.98 12.27
CA HIS A 146 -4.02 -2.46 13.50
C HIS A 146 -2.63 -1.87 13.26
N LEU A 147 -2.46 -0.59 13.58
CA LEU A 147 -1.19 0.11 13.57
C LEU A 147 -0.54 -0.02 14.96
N ARG A 148 0.28 -1.04 15.17
CA ARG A 148 0.85 -1.40 16.48
C ARG A 148 2.28 -0.91 16.69
N ARG A 149 2.94 -0.45 15.65
CA ARG A 149 4.31 0.10 15.70
C ARG A 149 4.56 1.13 14.62
N GLN A 150 5.54 1.98 14.88
CA GLN A 150 6.16 2.79 13.85
C GLN A 150 6.92 1.91 12.85
N PHE A 151 7.07 2.40 11.62
CA PHE A 151 7.86 1.75 10.58
C PHE A 151 9.32 1.65 11.02
N MET A 152 9.97 0.52 10.74
CA MET A 152 11.35 0.17 11.10
C MET A 152 11.67 0.04 12.61
N ALA A 153 10.67 0.17 13.49
CA ALA A 153 10.88 -0.07 14.92
C ALA A 153 11.31 -1.52 15.21
N GLN A 154 12.34 -1.70 16.05
CA GLN A 154 12.83 -3.01 16.49
C GLN A 154 11.92 -3.55 17.61
N THR A 155 10.80 -4.17 17.23
CA THR A 155 9.83 -4.76 18.17
C THR A 155 9.34 -6.12 17.65
N LYS A 156 8.73 -6.92 18.54
CA LYS A 156 8.08 -8.18 18.20
C LYS A 156 6.67 -7.99 17.64
N LEU A 157 6.11 -6.79 17.76
CA LEU A 157 4.80 -6.46 17.22
C LEU A 157 4.90 -6.18 15.71
N ASP A 158 3.86 -6.53 14.97
CA ASP A 158 3.69 -6.08 13.59
C ASP A 158 2.42 -5.26 13.45
N ASN A 159 2.43 -4.39 12.45
CA ASN A 159 1.21 -3.79 11.92
C ASN A 159 0.48 -4.88 11.14
N GLU A 160 -0.85 -4.92 11.24
CA GLU A 160 -1.67 -5.99 10.68
C GLU A 160 -2.78 -5.42 9.81
N THR A 161 -3.21 -6.19 8.80
CA THR A 161 -4.31 -5.88 7.90
C THR A 161 -4.86 -7.17 7.28
N THR A 162 -5.94 -7.04 6.50
CA THR A 162 -6.53 -8.11 5.69
C THR A 162 -6.64 -7.67 4.22
N ALA A 163 -6.96 -8.60 3.32
CA ALA A 163 -7.16 -8.26 1.91
C ALA A 163 -8.44 -7.42 1.73
N ALA A 164 -9.50 -7.75 2.48
CA ALA A 164 -10.74 -6.98 2.50
C ALA A 164 -10.52 -5.54 2.98
N ASP A 165 -9.88 -5.37 4.14
CA ASP A 165 -9.60 -4.03 4.67
C ASP A 165 -8.65 -3.25 3.75
N SER A 166 -7.64 -3.90 3.17
CA SER A 166 -6.70 -3.23 2.25
C SER A 166 -7.39 -2.70 1.00
N LEU A 167 -8.33 -3.46 0.43
CA LEU A 167 -9.12 -3.01 -0.71
C LEU A 167 -10.09 -1.89 -0.30
N SER A 168 -10.73 -2.02 0.86
CA SER A 168 -11.64 -0.99 1.38
C SER A 168 -10.90 0.33 1.65
N MET A 169 -9.72 0.29 2.28
CA MET A 169 -8.89 1.46 2.50
C MET A 169 -8.50 2.12 1.18
N LEU A 170 -8.13 1.33 0.15
CA LEU A 170 -7.82 1.87 -1.17
C LEU A 170 -9.04 2.59 -1.76
N LYS A 171 -10.22 1.98 -1.72
CA LYS A 171 -11.45 2.61 -2.24
C LYS A 171 -11.78 3.92 -1.54
N ASN A 172 -11.73 3.93 -0.21
CA ASN A 172 -12.01 5.13 0.58
C ASN A 172 -11.04 6.27 0.25
N VAL A 173 -9.74 5.99 0.15
CA VAL A 173 -8.80 7.05 -0.26
C VAL A 173 -9.03 7.50 -1.70
N LEU A 174 -9.58 6.69 -2.59
CA LEU A 174 -9.87 7.09 -3.97
C LEU A 174 -11.13 7.98 -4.10
N GLU A 175 -11.92 8.15 -3.02
CA GLU A 175 -13.03 9.11 -3.00
C GLU A 175 -12.55 10.57 -3.03
N HIS A 176 -11.25 10.81 -2.81
CA HIS A 176 -10.67 12.15 -2.79
C HIS A 176 -9.71 12.36 -3.97
N SER A 177 -9.90 13.47 -4.70
CA SER A 177 -9.11 13.78 -5.91
C SER A 177 -7.61 13.95 -5.64
N ALA A 178 -7.23 14.46 -4.46
CA ALA A 178 -5.83 14.64 -4.07
C ALA A 178 -5.09 13.29 -3.97
N THR A 179 -5.69 12.31 -3.32
CA THR A 179 -5.14 10.96 -3.16
C THR A 179 -5.23 10.14 -4.44
N ASN A 180 -6.27 10.34 -5.27
CA ASN A 180 -6.31 9.82 -6.65
C ASN A 180 -5.04 10.21 -7.41
N TYR A 181 -4.75 11.51 -7.46
CA TYR A 181 -3.55 12.01 -8.12
C TYR A 181 -2.26 11.35 -7.58
N LEU A 182 -2.14 11.22 -6.26
CA LEU A 182 -0.95 10.60 -5.65
C LEU A 182 -0.83 9.10 -5.98
N LEU A 183 -1.92 8.35 -5.96
CA LEU A 183 -1.89 6.90 -6.21
C LEU A 183 -1.65 6.56 -7.68
N THR A 184 -2.02 7.43 -8.64
CA THR A 184 -1.57 7.28 -10.04
C THR A 184 -0.07 7.48 -10.23
N ARG A 185 0.60 8.12 -9.26
CA ARG A 185 2.05 8.41 -9.26
C ARG A 185 2.85 7.45 -8.38
N GLN A 186 2.23 6.38 -7.90
CA GLN A 186 2.94 5.30 -7.20
C GLN A 186 4.11 4.80 -8.04
N GLN A 187 5.29 4.68 -7.45
CA GLN A 187 6.50 4.21 -8.14
C GLN A 187 6.71 2.69 -8.03
N SER A 188 6.05 2.04 -7.06
CA SER A 188 6.09 0.57 -6.93
C SER A 188 5.02 -0.09 -7.80
N GLN A 189 5.31 -0.26 -9.09
CA GLN A 189 4.35 -0.78 -10.07
C GLN A 189 4.70 -2.18 -10.63
N TYR A 190 5.73 -2.82 -10.09
CA TYR A 190 6.28 -4.09 -10.54
C TYR A 190 5.50 -5.35 -10.09
N LYS A 191 4.26 -5.19 -9.62
CA LYS A 191 3.38 -6.26 -9.07
C LYS A 191 2.07 -6.34 -9.87
N LEU A 192 0.90 -6.04 -9.27
CA LEU A 192 -0.39 -6.12 -9.98
C LEU A 192 -0.44 -5.19 -11.21
N PRO A 193 0.12 -3.96 -11.18
CA PRO A 193 0.09 -3.07 -12.33
C PRO A 193 1.00 -3.49 -13.50
N VAL A 194 1.96 -4.40 -13.30
CA VAL A 194 3.12 -4.52 -14.18
C VAL A 194 2.75 -4.78 -15.64
N THR A 195 1.80 -5.68 -15.91
CA THR A 195 1.44 -6.02 -17.29
C THR A 195 0.77 -4.85 -17.99
N PHE A 196 -0.04 -4.08 -17.26
CA PHE A 196 -0.76 -2.91 -17.79
C PHE A 196 0.18 -1.77 -18.18
N ILE A 197 1.29 -1.61 -17.45
CA ILE A 197 2.24 -0.51 -17.67
C ILE A 197 3.27 -0.87 -18.74
N GLU A 198 3.72 -2.13 -18.77
CA GLU A 198 4.69 -2.59 -19.75
C GLU A 198 4.06 -2.81 -21.13
N ASN A 199 2.75 -3.03 -21.21
CA ASN A 199 2.04 -3.20 -22.48
C ASN A 199 1.56 -1.86 -23.05
N THR A 200 2.44 -1.19 -23.79
CA THR A 200 2.16 0.11 -24.42
C THR A 200 1.16 0.04 -25.59
N SER A 201 0.75 -1.15 -26.01
CA SER A 201 -0.22 -1.36 -27.10
C SER A 201 -1.64 -1.57 -26.56
N ALA A 202 -1.95 -0.97 -25.41
CA ALA A 202 -3.24 -1.09 -24.77
C ALA A 202 -4.39 -0.69 -25.72
N PRO A 203 -5.42 -1.55 -25.89
CA PRO A 203 -6.56 -1.24 -26.74
C PRO A 203 -7.53 -0.23 -26.10
N PHE A 204 -7.33 0.12 -24.83
CA PHE A 204 -8.24 0.96 -24.07
C PHE A 204 -8.14 2.43 -24.47
N GLN A 205 -9.28 3.11 -24.57
CA GLN A 205 -9.34 4.56 -24.79
C GLN A 205 -8.95 5.30 -23.50
N GLU A 206 -9.37 4.77 -22.37
CA GLU A 206 -9.00 5.25 -21.04
C GLU A 206 -8.39 4.11 -20.22
N LEU A 207 -7.26 4.38 -19.55
CA LEU A 207 -6.66 3.46 -18.60
C LEU A 207 -6.00 4.26 -17.48
N THR A 208 -6.58 4.19 -16.28
CA THR A 208 -6.01 4.81 -15.08
C THR A 208 -5.79 3.74 -14.02
N ILE A 209 -4.58 3.68 -13.48
CA ILE A 209 -4.16 2.69 -12.50
C ILE A 209 -3.82 3.40 -11.19
N PHE A 210 -4.40 2.92 -10.10
CA PHE A 210 -4.10 3.35 -8.74
C PHE A 210 -3.58 2.16 -7.97
N ASN A 211 -2.44 2.27 -7.29
CA ASN A 211 -1.99 1.18 -6.45
C ASN A 211 -1.19 1.60 -5.20
N LYS A 212 -1.20 0.70 -4.21
CA LYS A 212 -0.33 0.76 -3.04
C LYS A 212 0.18 -0.62 -2.69
N THR A 213 1.50 -0.73 -2.65
CA THR A 213 2.19 -1.97 -2.26
C THR A 213 2.55 -2.02 -0.77
N GLY A 214 2.87 -3.23 -0.30
CA GLY A 214 3.58 -3.46 0.95
C GLY A 214 4.64 -4.56 0.80
N GLU A 215 5.84 -4.31 1.31
CA GLU A 215 6.98 -5.24 1.24
C GLU A 215 7.56 -5.49 2.62
N GLY A 216 7.82 -6.76 2.92
CA GLY A 216 8.56 -7.18 4.10
C GLY A 216 9.41 -8.41 3.81
N ALA A 217 10.15 -8.88 4.81
CA ALA A 217 11.01 -10.06 4.64
C ALA A 217 10.18 -11.27 4.15
N THR A 218 9.05 -11.52 4.80
CA THR A 218 8.19 -12.69 4.57
C THR A 218 6.91 -12.37 3.80
N VAL A 219 6.66 -11.11 3.45
CA VAL A 219 5.39 -10.66 2.87
C VAL A 219 5.59 -9.78 1.64
N ASP A 220 4.70 -9.91 0.67
CA ASP A 220 4.52 -8.96 -0.43
C ASP A 220 3.02 -8.77 -0.67
N HIS A 221 2.60 -7.51 -0.74
CA HIS A 221 1.20 -7.09 -0.85
C HIS A 221 1.08 -6.05 -1.95
N ASP A 222 -0.10 -5.98 -2.55
CA ASP A 222 -0.52 -4.91 -3.45
C ASP A 222 -2.06 -4.81 -3.45
N ALA A 223 -2.56 -3.58 -3.37
CA ALA A 223 -3.95 -3.25 -3.64
C ALA A 223 -3.98 -2.28 -4.82
N MET A 224 -4.81 -2.60 -5.80
CA MET A 224 -4.89 -1.92 -7.08
C MET A 224 -6.34 -1.69 -7.45
N SER A 225 -6.62 -0.53 -8.02
CA SER A 225 -7.86 -0.24 -8.73
C SER A 225 -7.50 0.26 -10.13
N ILE A 226 -8.18 -0.25 -11.15
CA ILE A 226 -8.02 0.16 -12.55
C ILE A 226 -9.37 0.63 -13.07
N VAL A 227 -9.39 1.82 -13.66
CA VAL A 227 -10.52 2.33 -14.45
C VAL A 227 -10.15 2.20 -15.93
N PHE A 228 -11.01 1.56 -16.71
CA PHE A 228 -10.81 1.34 -18.15
C PHE A 228 -12.15 1.36 -18.89
N ASP A 229 -12.29 2.14 -19.98
CA ASP A 229 -13.46 2.16 -20.88
C ASP A 229 -14.83 1.91 -20.20
N ASP A 230 -15.19 2.72 -19.20
CA ASP A 230 -16.40 2.65 -18.35
C ASP A 230 -16.49 1.52 -17.30
N HIS A 231 -15.45 0.70 -17.17
CA HIS A 231 -15.32 -0.37 -16.18
C HIS A 231 -14.33 -0.05 -15.07
N GLN A 232 -14.53 -0.68 -13.91
CA GLN A 232 -13.61 -0.61 -12.78
C GLN A 232 -13.26 -2.00 -12.24
N LEU A 233 -11.97 -2.34 -12.29
CA LEU A 233 -11.41 -3.56 -11.72
C LEU A 233 -10.67 -3.25 -10.41
N ASP A 234 -11.07 -3.89 -9.32
CA ASP A 234 -10.46 -3.72 -8.00
C ASP A 234 -9.86 -5.02 -7.51
N VAL A 235 -8.59 -5.00 -7.08
CA VAL A 235 -7.87 -6.19 -6.62
C VAL A 235 -7.03 -5.85 -5.38
N ALA A 236 -7.13 -6.65 -4.33
CA ALA A 236 -6.13 -6.70 -3.27
C ALA A 236 -5.60 -8.12 -3.14
N LEU A 237 -4.29 -8.30 -3.26
CA LEU A 237 -3.61 -9.58 -3.09
C LEU A 237 -2.53 -9.45 -2.02
N LEU A 238 -2.65 -10.29 -0.98
CA LEU A 238 -1.72 -10.38 0.13
C LEU A 238 -1.07 -11.77 0.12
N THR A 239 0.25 -11.82 0.33
CA THR A 239 1.03 -13.05 0.33
C THR A 239 1.97 -13.12 1.52
N LYS A 240 2.21 -14.33 2.04
CA LYS A 240 3.20 -14.60 3.09
C LYS A 240 3.90 -15.93 2.85
N THR A 241 5.22 -15.91 2.86
CA THR A 241 6.10 -17.08 2.69
C THR A 241 7.32 -16.96 3.62
N ILE A 242 8.23 -17.92 3.56
CA ILE A 242 9.56 -17.75 4.16
C ILE A 242 10.36 -16.66 3.42
N ALA A 243 11.35 -16.05 4.08
CA ALA A 243 12.03 -14.87 3.55
C ALA A 243 12.76 -15.11 2.22
N SER A 244 13.31 -16.31 2.01
CA SER A 244 13.98 -16.71 0.77
C SER A 244 13.02 -16.83 -0.43
N HIS A 245 11.71 -16.83 -0.22
CA HIS A 245 10.71 -17.09 -1.26
C HIS A 245 10.09 -15.79 -1.84
N ARG A 246 10.84 -14.68 -1.85
CA ARG A 246 10.34 -13.41 -2.39
C ARG A 246 10.05 -13.47 -3.88
N PHE A 247 10.90 -14.13 -4.67
CA PHE A 247 10.70 -14.24 -6.11
C PHE A 247 9.41 -14.98 -6.48
N GLN A 248 9.04 -16.02 -5.72
CA GLN A 248 7.77 -16.73 -5.91
C GLN A 248 6.58 -15.82 -5.66
N ARG A 249 6.63 -14.97 -4.61
CA ARG A 249 5.58 -13.97 -4.35
C ARG A 249 5.43 -13.02 -5.54
N LEU A 250 6.54 -12.45 -6.03
CA LEU A 250 6.50 -11.53 -7.19
C LEU A 250 6.01 -12.21 -8.47
N ALA A 251 6.42 -13.45 -8.72
CA ALA A 251 5.94 -14.24 -9.85
C ALA A 251 4.41 -14.44 -9.79
N LEU A 252 3.86 -14.71 -8.61
CA LEU A 252 2.40 -14.81 -8.43
C LEU A 252 1.69 -13.51 -8.81
N PHE A 253 2.16 -12.35 -8.33
CA PHE A 253 1.60 -11.05 -8.69
C PHE A 253 1.63 -10.80 -10.20
N ASN A 254 2.77 -11.08 -10.85
CA ASN A 254 2.93 -10.83 -12.28
C ASN A 254 2.08 -11.79 -13.13
N ASN A 255 1.98 -13.05 -12.73
CA ASN A 255 1.12 -14.02 -13.41
C ASN A 255 -0.36 -13.64 -13.29
N ILE A 256 -0.80 -13.19 -12.12
CA ILE A 256 -2.18 -12.69 -11.94
C ILE A 256 -2.39 -11.41 -12.75
N SER A 257 -1.45 -10.45 -12.73
CA SER A 257 -1.49 -9.24 -13.57
C SER A 257 -1.71 -9.59 -15.05
N HIS A 258 -0.97 -10.59 -15.56
CA HIS A 258 -1.11 -11.04 -16.94
C HIS A 258 -2.47 -11.65 -17.24
N VAL A 259 -3.01 -12.47 -16.33
CA VAL A 259 -4.37 -13.03 -16.49
C VAL A 259 -5.42 -11.93 -16.51
N LEU A 260 -5.33 -10.95 -15.59
CA LEU A 260 -6.27 -9.83 -15.56
C LEU A 260 -6.23 -9.03 -16.87
N TRP A 261 -5.03 -8.76 -17.40
CA TRP A 261 -4.87 -8.13 -18.71
C TRP A 261 -5.55 -8.91 -19.83
N GLU A 262 -5.30 -10.22 -19.95
CA GLU A 262 -5.89 -11.08 -20.98
C GLU A 262 -7.42 -11.07 -20.95
N GLU A 263 -8.02 -10.92 -19.77
CA GLU A 263 -9.48 -10.84 -19.62
C GLU A 263 -10.02 -9.44 -19.92
N MET A 264 -9.29 -8.39 -19.54
CA MET A 264 -9.72 -7.01 -19.75
C MET A 264 -9.73 -6.59 -21.22
N ILE A 265 -8.78 -7.06 -22.04
CA ILE A 265 -8.74 -6.72 -23.47
C ILE A 265 -9.87 -7.35 -24.31
N LEU A 266 -10.74 -8.14 -23.67
CA LEU A 266 -11.87 -8.79 -24.32
C LEU A 266 -13.20 -8.03 -24.12
N PHE A 267 -13.20 -6.99 -23.28
CA PHE A 267 -14.34 -6.07 -23.15
C PHE A 267 -14.52 -5.26 -24.45
#